data_AF-A0A821N3B0-F1
#
_entry.id   AF-A0A821N3B0-F1
#
_cell.length_a   1.000
_cell.length_b   1.000
_cell.length_c   1.000
_cell.angle_alpha   90.00
_cell.angle_beta   90.00
_cell.angle_gamma   90.00
#
_symmetry.space_group_name_H-M   'P 1'
#
loop_
_entity.id
_entity.type
_entity.pdbx_description
1 polymer ?
#
loop_
_entity_poly.entity_id
_entity_poly.type
_entity_poly.pdbx_seq_one_letter_code
_entity_poly.pdbx_strand_id
1 'polypeptide(L)'
;SGGTRINYNQISEDELELLRNYRPELLYGKAVVQTPDKFVPATLAFDKKVLRFFGYFKQTIPESPNEYYRVRPVKILYYLEDDSLEILEEVQENSGIPQGKLIRRHRFPKNDQGETYNFRDLNLGQNLAVYGKVFRICDCDAFTREWLESEGIHINQSELIPRDPYLLKRHQAAEIKSYKTKNDF
;
A
#
# COMPACT_ATOMS: atom_id res chain seq x y z
N SER A 1 52.63 68.82 -9.16
CA SER A 1 51.47 68.09 -8.61
C SER A 1 50.73 67.45 -9.76
N GLY A 2 51.12 66.22 -10.13
CA GLY A 2 50.62 65.53 -11.32
C GLY A 2 49.60 64.44 -10.95
N GLY A 3 48.50 64.39 -11.70
CA GLY A 3 47.54 63.30 -11.68
C GLY A 3 46.95 63.16 -13.08
N THR A 4 47.58 62.33 -13.92
CA THR A 4 47.09 62.04 -15.27
C THR A 4 45.87 61.13 -15.16
N ARG A 5 44.79 61.51 -15.86
CA ARG A 5 43.51 60.79 -15.90
C ARG A 5 43.72 59.41 -16.54
N ILE A 6 43.29 58.35 -15.84
CA ILE A 6 43.33 56.98 -16.36
C ILE A 6 42.30 56.88 -17.50
N ASN A 7 42.74 56.44 -18.67
CA ASN A 7 41.88 56.24 -19.83
C ASN A 7 41.15 54.91 -19.64
N TYR A 8 39.82 54.94 -19.54
CA TYR A 8 39.03 53.71 -19.52
C TYR A 8 38.96 53.18 -20.96
N ASN A 9 39.59 52.04 -21.23
CA ASN A 9 39.37 51.31 -22.49
C ASN A 9 37.90 50.85 -22.51
N GLN A 10 37.08 51.54 -23.29
CA GLN A 10 35.78 51.05 -23.71
C GLN A 10 36.04 49.99 -24.77
N ILE A 11 35.65 48.75 -24.49
CA ILE A 11 35.76 47.62 -25.43
C ILE A 11 34.91 47.96 -26.66
N SER A 12 35.45 47.78 -27.86
CA SER A 12 34.73 48.05 -29.10
C SER A 12 33.61 47.03 -29.34
N GLU A 13 32.63 47.38 -30.19
CA GLU A 13 31.56 46.43 -30.58
C GLU A 13 32.11 45.16 -31.23
N ASP A 14 33.18 45.27 -32.02
CA ASP A 14 33.84 44.13 -32.65
C ASP A 14 34.48 43.19 -31.61
N GLU A 15 35.13 43.75 -30.58
CA GLU A 15 35.69 42.95 -29.48
C GLU A 15 34.61 42.31 -28.62
N LEU A 16 33.48 43.00 -28.41
CA LEU A 16 32.28 42.44 -27.76
C LEU A 16 31.70 41.26 -28.54
N GLU A 17 31.67 41.35 -29.86
CA GLU A 17 31.15 40.29 -30.73
C GLU A 17 32.10 39.08 -30.77
N LEU A 18 33.41 39.33 -30.79
CA LEU A 18 34.43 38.29 -30.71
C LEU A 18 34.36 37.53 -29.38
N LEU A 19 34.12 38.23 -28.26
CA LEU A 19 33.94 37.63 -26.94
C LEU A 19 32.63 36.82 -26.84
N ARG A 20 31.53 37.27 -27.45
CA ARG A 20 30.26 36.51 -27.51
C ARG A 20 30.42 35.15 -28.19
N ASN A 21 31.26 35.07 -29.22
CA ASN A 21 31.50 33.82 -29.95
C ASN A 21 32.52 32.90 -29.30
N TYR A 22 33.56 33.44 -28.63
CA TYR A 22 34.65 32.63 -28.08
C TYR A 22 34.48 32.22 -26.60
N ARG A 23 33.78 33.01 -25.77
CA ARG A 23 33.51 32.72 -24.34
C ARG A 23 32.18 33.35 -23.88
N PRO A 24 31.03 32.77 -24.26
CA PRO A 24 29.72 33.30 -23.90
C PRO A 24 29.48 33.40 -22.37
N GLU A 25 30.17 32.57 -21.59
CA GLU A 25 30.09 32.53 -20.12
C GLU A 25 30.68 33.75 -19.38
N LEU A 26 31.44 34.61 -20.05
CA LEU A 26 31.99 35.85 -19.46
C LEU A 26 31.01 37.03 -19.54
N LEU A 27 30.04 37.00 -20.47
CA LEU A 27 29.07 38.07 -20.69
C LEU A 27 27.73 37.84 -19.97
N TYR A 28 27.34 36.58 -19.80
CA TYR A 28 26.11 36.22 -19.13
C TYR A 28 26.46 35.24 -18.01
N GLY A 29 26.21 35.65 -16.76
CA GLY A 29 26.44 34.78 -15.59
C GLY A 29 25.79 33.41 -15.80
N LYS A 30 26.45 32.35 -15.31
CA LYS A 30 26.04 30.93 -15.47
C LYS A 30 24.52 30.78 -15.52
N ALA A 31 23.99 30.41 -16.67
CA ALA A 31 22.59 30.01 -16.80
C ALA A 31 22.32 28.88 -15.80
N VAL A 32 21.36 29.08 -14.90
CA VAL A 32 20.81 27.98 -14.10
C VAL A 32 20.09 27.06 -15.08
N VAL A 33 20.77 26.01 -15.51
CA VAL A 33 20.17 24.96 -16.34
C VAL A 33 19.06 24.34 -15.49
N GLN A 34 17.81 24.69 -15.77
CA GLN A 34 16.67 23.96 -15.25
C GLN A 34 16.74 22.57 -15.87
N THR A 35 17.14 21.58 -15.07
CA THR A 35 17.06 20.18 -15.51
C THR A 35 15.59 19.87 -15.75
N PRO A 36 15.19 19.36 -16.93
CA PRO A 36 13.82 18.93 -17.14
C PRO A 36 13.47 17.88 -16.08
N ASP A 37 12.30 18.02 -15.44
CA ASP A 37 11.80 17.03 -14.50
C ASP A 37 11.90 15.66 -15.17
N LYS A 38 12.64 14.75 -14.52
CA LYS A 38 12.85 13.41 -15.05
C LYS A 38 11.49 12.73 -15.12
N PHE A 39 10.97 12.54 -16.33
CA PHE A 39 9.78 11.73 -16.57
C PHE A 39 10.09 10.29 -16.12
N VAL A 40 9.58 9.91 -14.95
CA VAL A 40 9.66 8.54 -14.44
C VAL A 40 8.39 7.81 -14.88
N PRO A 41 8.49 6.73 -15.68
CA PRO A 41 7.33 5.91 -16.01
C PRO A 41 6.61 5.46 -14.74
N ALA A 42 5.27 5.43 -14.76
CA ALA A 42 4.47 5.03 -13.59
C ALA A 42 4.94 3.68 -12.98
N THR A 43 5.39 2.75 -13.82
CA THR A 43 5.96 1.46 -13.41
C THR A 43 7.23 1.58 -12.56
N LEU A 44 8.09 2.59 -12.76
CA LEU A 44 9.27 2.83 -11.92
C LEU A 44 8.92 3.65 -10.66
N ALA A 45 7.87 4.48 -10.71
CA ALA A 45 7.45 5.32 -9.59
C ALA A 45 6.72 4.52 -8.49
N PHE A 46 6.05 3.42 -8.87
CA PHE A 46 5.33 2.52 -7.96
C PHE A 46 6.04 1.18 -7.70
N ASP A 47 7.24 0.96 -8.28
CA ASP A 47 8.00 -0.27 -8.10
C ASP A 47 8.09 -0.58 -6.59
N LYS A 48 7.49 -1.71 -6.20
CA LYS A 48 7.45 -2.27 -4.82
C LYS A 48 6.51 -1.59 -3.81
N LYS A 49 5.63 -0.66 -4.19
CA LYS A 49 4.60 -0.13 -3.26
C LYS A 49 3.36 -1.03 -3.25
N VAL A 50 2.95 -1.46 -2.06
CA VAL A 50 1.82 -2.36 -1.85
C VAL A 50 0.91 -1.77 -0.77
N LEU A 51 -0.36 -1.60 -1.09
CA LEU A 51 -1.38 -1.27 -0.09
C LEU A 51 -1.78 -2.55 0.64
N ARG A 52 -1.84 -2.49 1.95
CA ARG A 52 -2.11 -3.62 2.83
C ARG A 52 -3.29 -3.31 3.74
N PHE A 53 -4.33 -4.10 3.57
CA PHE A 53 -5.53 -4.08 4.39
C PHE A 53 -5.63 -5.33 5.25
N PHE A 54 -6.26 -5.19 6.40
CA PHE A 54 -6.59 -6.27 7.33
C PHE A 54 -8.09 -6.46 7.35
N GLY A 55 -8.53 -7.72 7.34
CA GLY A 55 -9.93 -8.04 7.29
C GLY A 55 -10.23 -9.47 7.72
N TYR A 56 -11.44 -9.92 7.44
CA TYR A 56 -11.83 -11.30 7.66
C TYR A 56 -12.89 -11.74 6.65
N PHE A 57 -13.08 -13.04 6.52
CA PHE A 57 -14.28 -13.60 5.92
C PHE A 57 -14.93 -14.61 6.87
N LYS A 58 -16.24 -14.79 6.74
CA LYS A 58 -16.98 -15.83 7.46
C LYS A 58 -17.00 -17.09 6.60
N GLN A 59 -16.44 -18.17 7.11
CA GLN A 59 -16.55 -19.49 6.48
C GLN A 59 -17.74 -20.24 7.07
N THR A 60 -18.77 -20.49 6.27
CA THR A 60 -19.90 -21.35 6.66
C THR A 60 -19.42 -22.78 6.91
N ILE A 61 -19.93 -23.43 7.96
CA ILE A 61 -19.66 -24.83 8.28
C ILE A 61 -20.99 -25.59 8.20
N PRO A 62 -21.30 -26.26 7.06
CA PRO A 62 -22.60 -26.88 6.85
C PRO A 62 -22.87 -28.07 7.78
N GLU A 63 -21.84 -28.86 8.12
CA GLU A 63 -22.03 -30.15 8.80
C GLU A 63 -21.92 -30.09 10.34
N SER A 64 -21.85 -28.90 10.96
CA SER A 64 -21.73 -28.79 12.41
C SER A 64 -23.03 -28.30 13.06
N PRO A 65 -23.69 -29.10 13.93
CA PRO A 65 -24.90 -28.66 14.62
C PRO A 65 -24.65 -27.51 15.61
N ASN A 66 -23.39 -27.24 15.97
CA ASN A 66 -23.02 -26.26 17.00
C ASN A 66 -22.16 -25.09 16.46
N GLU A 67 -21.76 -25.10 15.18
CA GLU A 67 -20.92 -24.07 14.54
C GLU A 67 -21.54 -23.64 13.20
N TYR A 68 -22.15 -22.46 13.15
CA TYR A 68 -22.74 -21.93 11.91
C TYR A 68 -21.68 -21.29 10.98
N TYR A 69 -20.62 -20.71 11.54
CA TYR A 69 -19.51 -20.14 10.79
C TYR A 69 -18.24 -20.01 11.63
N ARG A 70 -17.08 -19.88 10.95
CA ARG A 70 -15.79 -19.50 11.52
C ARG A 70 -15.35 -18.14 10.99
N VAL A 71 -14.69 -17.34 11.83
CA VAL A 71 -14.13 -16.04 11.43
C VAL A 71 -12.67 -16.25 11.09
N ARG A 72 -12.29 -16.00 9.83
CA ARG A 72 -10.91 -16.21 9.35
C ARG A 72 -10.26 -14.88 9.01
N PRO A 73 -9.30 -14.40 9.83
CA PRO A 73 -8.54 -13.19 9.55
C PRO A 73 -7.71 -13.33 8.28
N VAL A 74 -7.64 -12.26 7.49
CA VAL A 74 -6.88 -12.20 6.25
C VAL A 74 -6.16 -10.87 6.09
N LYS A 75 -5.09 -10.89 5.29
CA LYS A 75 -4.46 -9.70 4.71
C LYS A 75 -4.85 -9.62 3.24
N ILE A 76 -5.27 -8.44 2.81
CA ILE A 76 -5.57 -8.12 1.41
C ILE A 76 -4.46 -7.17 0.94
N LEU A 77 -3.73 -7.59 -0.08
CA LEU A 77 -2.60 -6.85 -0.65
C LEU A 77 -2.99 -6.35 -2.03
N TYR A 78 -2.90 -5.04 -2.25
CA TYR A 78 -3.11 -4.41 -3.56
C TYR A 78 -1.77 -3.86 -4.06
N TYR A 79 -1.34 -4.32 -5.23
CA TYR A 79 -0.07 -3.96 -5.83
C TYR A 79 -0.28 -2.80 -6.79
N LEU A 80 0.28 -1.63 -6.46
CA LEU A 80 0.13 -0.41 -7.25
C LEU A 80 0.79 -0.49 -8.63
N GLU A 81 1.74 -1.42 -8.82
CA GLU A 81 2.48 -1.57 -10.07
C GLU A 81 1.64 -2.12 -11.24
N ASP A 82 0.63 -2.94 -10.96
CA ASP A 82 -0.13 -3.68 -11.98
C ASP A 82 -1.62 -3.87 -11.66
N ASP A 83 -2.13 -3.15 -10.65
CA ASP A 83 -3.49 -3.20 -10.12
C ASP A 83 -3.94 -4.60 -9.67
N SER A 84 -3.00 -5.49 -9.35
CA SER A 84 -3.32 -6.85 -8.90
C SER A 84 -3.58 -6.94 -7.40
N LEU A 85 -4.33 -7.97 -7.01
CA LEU A 85 -4.68 -8.27 -5.64
C LEU A 85 -4.17 -9.66 -5.23
N GLU A 86 -3.72 -9.80 -3.99
CA GLU A 86 -3.41 -11.07 -3.34
C GLU A 86 -4.11 -11.13 -1.98
N ILE A 87 -4.67 -12.29 -1.61
CA ILE A 87 -5.31 -12.49 -0.30
C ILE A 87 -4.58 -13.60 0.43
N LEU A 88 -4.07 -13.27 1.62
CA LEU A 88 -3.32 -14.16 2.48
C LEU A 88 -4.11 -14.43 3.75
N GLU A 89 -4.16 -15.67 4.18
CA GLU A 89 -4.69 -15.99 5.50
C GLU A 89 -3.62 -15.80 6.57
N GLU A 90 -3.99 -15.19 7.71
CA GLU A 90 -3.07 -15.07 8.83
C GLU A 90 -2.89 -16.40 9.57
N VAL A 91 -1.63 -16.75 9.85
CA VAL A 91 -1.27 -17.97 10.59
C VAL A 91 -1.69 -17.83 12.05
N GLN A 92 -2.61 -18.68 12.49
CA GLN A 92 -2.78 -18.97 13.91
C GLN A 92 -1.79 -20.07 14.32
N GLU A 93 -1.02 -19.82 15.39
CA GLU A 93 -0.12 -20.80 15.99
C GLU A 93 -0.90 -22.07 16.39
N ASN A 94 -0.28 -23.25 16.19
CA ASN A 94 -0.83 -24.59 16.46
C ASN A 94 -1.87 -25.16 15.46
N SER A 95 -1.91 -24.71 14.21
CA SER A 95 -2.92 -25.20 13.24
C SER A 95 -2.64 -26.56 12.60
N GLY A 96 -1.37 -27.00 12.52
CA GLY A 96 -0.98 -28.27 11.89
C GLY A 96 -1.31 -28.40 10.38
N ILE A 97 -1.75 -27.32 9.71
CA ILE A 97 -2.17 -27.31 8.30
C ILE A 97 -1.22 -26.38 7.52
N PRO A 98 -0.85 -26.67 6.25
CA PRO A 98 -0.11 -25.72 5.42
C PRO A 98 -0.93 -24.43 5.23
N GLN A 99 -0.54 -23.41 5.98
CA GLN A 99 -1.10 -22.05 5.94
C GLN A 99 -0.34 -21.20 4.91
N GLY A 100 -1.03 -20.28 4.24
CA GLY A 100 -0.43 -19.47 3.17
C GLY A 100 -1.46 -18.72 2.32
N LYS A 101 -1.13 -18.52 1.04
CA LYS A 101 -1.92 -17.76 0.05
C LYS A 101 -3.34 -18.34 -0.08
N LEU A 102 -4.36 -17.58 0.32
CA LEU A 102 -5.76 -17.95 0.14
C LEU A 102 -6.18 -17.77 -1.31
N ILE A 103 -5.83 -16.63 -1.91
CA ILE A 103 -6.03 -16.33 -3.33
C ILE A 103 -4.72 -15.76 -3.87
N ARG A 104 -4.18 -16.39 -4.91
CA ARG A 104 -2.92 -15.99 -5.55
C ARG A 104 -3.03 -14.61 -6.20
N ARG A 105 -1.92 -13.87 -6.26
CA ARG A 105 -1.82 -12.57 -6.92
C ARG A 105 -2.29 -12.58 -8.38
N HIS A 106 -3.30 -11.77 -8.70
CA HIS A 106 -3.71 -11.38 -10.06
C HIS A 106 -4.76 -10.26 -9.99
N ARG A 107 -5.18 -9.69 -11.12
CA ARG A 107 -6.28 -8.73 -11.16
C ARG A 107 -7.61 -9.45 -10.97
N PHE A 108 -8.35 -9.10 -9.92
CA PHE A 108 -9.65 -9.72 -9.64
C PHE A 108 -10.76 -9.03 -10.44
N PRO A 109 -11.65 -9.79 -11.10
CA PRO A 109 -12.80 -9.22 -11.78
C PRO A 109 -13.78 -8.65 -10.74
N LYS A 110 -14.25 -7.44 -10.98
CA LYS A 110 -15.28 -6.73 -10.20
C LYS A 110 -16.68 -7.06 -10.70
N ASN A 111 -16.83 -7.30 -12.00
CA ASN A 111 -18.08 -7.66 -12.65
C ASN A 111 -17.87 -8.53 -13.88
N ASP A 112 -18.98 -8.94 -14.49
CA ASP A 112 -19.00 -9.80 -15.68
C ASP A 112 -18.60 -9.06 -16.98
N GLN A 113 -18.36 -7.74 -16.90
CA GLN A 113 -17.94 -6.92 -18.04
C GLN A 113 -16.42 -6.85 -18.21
N GLY A 114 -15.67 -7.53 -17.33
CA GLY A 114 -14.21 -7.55 -17.36
C GLY A 114 -13.55 -6.38 -16.65
N GLU A 115 -14.32 -5.53 -15.96
CA GLU A 115 -13.74 -4.52 -15.07
C GLU A 115 -13.06 -5.21 -13.89
N THR A 116 -11.91 -4.68 -13.48
CA THR A 116 -11.13 -5.21 -12.36
C THR A 116 -11.12 -4.24 -11.20
N TYR A 117 -10.99 -4.75 -9.98
CA TYR A 117 -10.93 -3.90 -8.79
C TYR A 117 -9.77 -2.90 -8.86
N ASN A 118 -10.07 -1.66 -8.47
CA ASN A 118 -9.07 -0.60 -8.30
C ASN A 118 -8.88 -0.26 -6.82
N PHE A 119 -7.77 0.40 -6.45
CA PHE A 119 -7.57 0.88 -5.07
C PHE A 119 -8.72 1.77 -4.56
N ARG A 120 -9.38 2.51 -5.45
CA ARG A 120 -10.55 3.35 -5.13
C ARG A 120 -11.79 2.55 -4.71
N ASP A 121 -11.81 1.25 -5.02
CA ASP A 121 -12.88 0.34 -4.62
C ASP A 121 -12.63 -0.29 -3.23
N LEU A 122 -11.52 0.05 -2.58
CA LEU A 122 -11.09 -0.54 -1.32
C LEU A 122 -11.08 0.53 -0.21
N ASN A 123 -11.95 0.37 0.78
CA ASN A 123 -11.99 1.22 1.96
C ASN A 123 -12.40 0.41 3.20
N LEU A 124 -12.12 0.94 4.39
CA LEU A 124 -12.49 0.31 5.65
C LEU A 124 -14.02 0.24 5.78
N GLY A 125 -14.53 -0.85 6.36
CA GLY A 125 -15.96 -1.11 6.45
C GLY A 125 -16.61 -1.46 5.11
N GLN A 126 -15.85 -1.70 4.04
CA GLN A 126 -16.38 -2.21 2.77
C GLN A 126 -16.16 -3.72 2.62
N ASN A 127 -16.92 -4.31 1.69
CA ASN A 127 -16.87 -5.73 1.38
C ASN A 127 -16.23 -5.94 0.01
N LEU A 128 -15.17 -6.75 -0.03
CA LEU A 128 -14.53 -7.23 -1.25
C LEU A 128 -15.09 -8.62 -1.59
N ALA A 129 -15.83 -8.75 -2.69
CA ALA A 129 -16.43 -10.01 -3.12
C ALA A 129 -15.63 -10.65 -4.25
N VAL A 130 -15.01 -11.81 -3.99
CA VAL A 130 -14.11 -12.48 -4.93
C VAL A 130 -14.26 -13.99 -4.78
N TYR A 131 -14.45 -14.71 -5.90
CA TYR A 131 -14.55 -16.18 -5.95
C TYR A 131 -15.55 -16.79 -4.95
N GLY A 132 -16.73 -16.18 -4.83
CA GLY A 132 -17.80 -16.65 -3.93
C GLY A 132 -17.50 -16.43 -2.45
N LYS A 133 -16.45 -15.67 -2.11
CA LYS A 133 -16.13 -15.25 -0.75
C LYS A 133 -16.30 -13.75 -0.62
N VAL A 134 -16.79 -13.31 0.55
CA VAL A 134 -16.94 -11.90 0.89
C VAL A 134 -16.00 -11.57 2.03
N PHE A 135 -15.06 -10.69 1.78
CA PHE A 135 -14.05 -10.22 2.73
C PHE A 135 -14.44 -8.85 3.27
N ARG A 136 -14.59 -8.72 4.58
CA ARG A 136 -14.82 -7.44 5.25
C ARG A 136 -13.48 -6.78 5.50
N ILE A 137 -13.27 -5.60 4.93
CA ILE A 137 -12.09 -4.77 5.17
C ILE A 137 -12.30 -4.04 6.50
N CYS A 138 -11.41 -4.26 7.46
CA CYS A 138 -11.57 -3.76 8.84
C CYS A 138 -10.55 -2.68 9.19
N ASP A 139 -9.30 -2.84 8.74
CA ASP A 139 -8.23 -1.88 9.00
C ASP A 139 -7.20 -1.87 7.86
N CYS A 140 -6.21 -0.98 7.92
CA CYS A 140 -5.07 -0.92 7.01
C CYS A 140 -3.80 -0.46 7.74
N ASP A 141 -2.64 -0.66 7.13
CA ASP A 141 -1.40 -0.16 7.71
C ASP A 141 -1.20 1.35 7.51
N ALA A 142 -0.25 1.93 8.24
CA ALA A 142 0.02 3.37 8.20
C ALA A 142 0.38 3.87 6.80
N PHE A 143 1.20 3.11 6.06
CA PHE A 143 1.57 3.44 4.69
C PHE A 143 0.34 3.52 3.77
N THR A 144 -0.54 2.51 3.83
CA THR A 144 -1.77 2.48 3.04
C THR A 144 -2.66 3.66 3.38
N ARG A 145 -2.76 4.00 4.67
CA ARG A 145 -3.55 5.12 5.14
C ARG A 145 -3.07 6.45 4.55
N GLU A 146 -1.79 6.74 4.73
CA GLU A 146 -1.16 7.96 4.21
C GLU A 146 -1.25 8.04 2.69
N TRP A 147 -1.05 6.92 2.00
CA TRP A 147 -1.10 6.88 0.54
C TRP A 147 -2.51 7.14 -0.01
N LEU A 148 -3.53 6.48 0.53
CA LEU A 148 -4.92 6.69 0.10
C LEU A 148 -5.36 8.14 0.37
N GLU A 149 -5.00 8.71 1.52
CA GLU A 149 -5.28 10.12 1.83
C GLU A 149 -4.56 11.06 0.85
N SER A 150 -3.33 10.76 0.44
CA SER A 150 -2.59 11.54 -0.55
C SER A 150 -3.23 11.49 -1.95
N GLU A 151 -3.93 10.40 -2.27
CA GLU A 151 -4.73 10.25 -3.49
C GLU A 151 -6.15 10.84 -3.35
N GLY A 152 -6.44 11.54 -2.24
CA GLY A 152 -7.72 12.20 -1.99
C GLY A 152 -8.84 11.27 -1.52
N ILE A 153 -8.52 10.04 -1.09
CA ILE A 153 -9.49 9.09 -0.56
C ILE A 153 -9.63 9.30 0.95
N HIS A 154 -10.84 9.61 1.40
CA HIS A 154 -11.16 9.62 2.83
C HIS A 154 -11.33 8.19 3.34
N ILE A 155 -10.55 7.83 4.36
CA ILE A 155 -10.57 6.49 4.95
C ILE A 155 -11.58 6.45 6.09
N ASN A 156 -12.44 5.44 6.06
CA ASN A 156 -13.44 5.23 7.10
C ASN A 156 -12.81 4.85 8.45
N GLN A 157 -13.62 4.85 9.51
CA GLN A 157 -13.18 4.37 10.82
C GLN A 157 -12.85 2.86 10.77
N SER A 158 -11.80 2.45 11.48
CA SER A 158 -11.46 1.03 11.59
C SER A 158 -12.50 0.25 12.39
N GLU A 159 -12.70 -1.00 12.01
CA GLU A 159 -13.61 -1.94 12.66
C GLU A 159 -12.82 -3.05 13.36
N LEU A 160 -13.36 -3.56 14.46
CA LEU A 160 -12.77 -4.72 15.13
C LEU A 160 -13.18 -6.00 14.39
N ILE A 161 -12.21 -6.90 14.17
CA ILE A 161 -12.50 -8.25 13.71
C ILE A 161 -13.30 -8.97 14.80
N PRO A 162 -14.49 -9.54 14.48
CA PRO A 162 -15.30 -10.23 15.47
C PRO A 162 -14.57 -11.49 15.97
N ARG A 163 -14.71 -11.79 17.26
CA ARG A 163 -14.16 -13.02 17.82
C ARG A 163 -14.84 -14.24 17.19
N ASP A 164 -14.06 -15.28 16.90
CA ASP A 164 -14.60 -16.54 16.41
C ASP A 164 -15.34 -17.28 17.55
N PRO A 165 -16.66 -17.53 17.43
CA PRO A 165 -17.41 -18.30 18.43
C PRO A 165 -16.80 -19.69 18.69
N TYR A 166 -16.19 -20.32 17.68
CA TYR A 166 -15.53 -21.61 17.83
C TYR A 166 -14.30 -21.52 18.73
N LEU A 167 -13.44 -20.53 18.51
CA LEU A 167 -12.24 -20.33 19.34
C LEU A 167 -12.62 -20.08 20.79
N LEU A 168 -13.66 -19.28 21.04
CA LEU A 168 -14.18 -19.04 22.40
C LEU A 168 -14.59 -20.34 23.10
N LYS A 169 -15.38 -21.19 22.44
CA LYS A 169 -15.80 -22.48 23.00
C LYS A 169 -14.62 -23.40 23.28
N ARG A 170 -13.62 -23.42 22.38
CA ARG A 170 -12.40 -24.23 22.54
C ARG A 170 -11.55 -23.78 23.73
N HIS A 171 -11.37 -22.47 23.91
CA HIS A 171 -10.64 -21.92 25.04
C HIS A 171 -11.32 -22.26 26.37
N GLN A 172 -12.65 -22.04 26.46
CA GLN A 172 -13.42 -22.41 27.66
C GLN A 172 -13.30 -23.90 27.99
N ALA A 173 -13.38 -24.77 26.99
CA ALA A 173 -13.22 -26.21 27.19
C ALA A 173 -11.80 -26.60 27.64
N ALA A 174 -10.77 -25.88 27.20
CA ALA A 174 -9.38 -26.10 27.63
C ALA A 174 -9.14 -25.63 29.07
N GLU A 175 -9.69 -24.48 29.45
CA GLU A 175 -9.64 -23.96 30.83
C GLU A 175 -10.33 -24.93 31.80
N ILE A 176 -11.55 -25.40 31.50
CA ILE A 176 -12.26 -26.37 32.36
C ILE A 176 -11.44 -27.66 32.56
N LYS A 177 -10.68 -28.09 31.56
CA LYS A 177 -9.81 -29.28 31.67
C LYS A 177 -8.59 -29.03 32.57
N SER A 178 -8.01 -27.83 32.58
CA SER A 178 -6.82 -27.54 33.42
C SER A 178 -7.14 -27.49 34.92
N TYR A 179 -8.37 -27.13 35.30
CA TYR A 179 -8.81 -27.07 36.69
C TYR A 179 -9.16 -28.44 37.31
N LYS A 180 -9.18 -29.54 36.54
CA LYS A 180 -9.61 -30.86 37.03
C LYS A 180 -8.52 -31.80 37.54
N THR A 181 -7.28 -31.35 37.74
CA THR A 181 -6.23 -32.20 38.33
C THR A 181 -5.87 -31.74 39.74
N LYS A 182 -6.67 -32.16 40.72
CA LYS A 182 -6.13 -32.48 42.06
C LYS A 182 -5.89 -33.99 42.07
N ASN A 183 -4.62 -34.39 42.01
CA ASN A 183 -4.22 -35.74 42.34
C ASN A 183 -4.33 -35.87 43.87
N ASP A 184 -5.38 -36.54 44.34
CA ASP A 184 -5.39 -37.14 45.67
C ASP A 184 -4.99 -38.61 45.50
N PHE A 185 -3.68 -38.88 45.62
CA PHE A 185 -3.11 -40.19 45.92
C PHE A 185 -1.83 -40.00 46.73
#